data_AF-A0A9X8VJM6-F1
#
_entry.id   AF-A0A9X8VJM6-F1
#
_cell.length_a   1.000
_cell.length_b   1.000
_cell.length_c   1.000
_cell.angle_alpha   90.00
_cell.angle_beta   90.00
_cell.angle_gamma   90.00
#
_symmetry.space_group_name_H-M   'P 1'
#
loop_
_entity.id
_entity.type
_entity.pdbx_description
1 polymer ?
#
loop_
_entity_poly.entity_id
_entity_poly.type
_entity_poly.pdbx_seq_one_letter_code
_entity_poly.pdbx_strand_id
1 'polypeptide(L)'
;APNFHYLLAEKALVDLLRNSYQPFDSPALAQLRADISHLATIPELKNTPIVQQVLAVDALTQGRIDEAHRAIDLGIELQMSWLNYVLLGKVYEMQGQNHLAADSYITAFNLRPGEDTLHWITNGVFQTSLTNVVPYLNNYQRQ
;
A
#
# COMPACT_ATOMS: atom_id res chain seq x y z
N ALA A 1 7.51 -24.30 7.84
CA ALA A 1 7.01 -23.23 8.73
C ALA A 1 7.02 -21.82 8.10
N PRO A 2 8.06 -21.36 7.37
CA PRO A 2 8.12 -19.99 6.82
C PRO A 2 6.90 -19.59 6.00
N ASN A 3 6.34 -20.54 5.25
CA ASN A 3 5.19 -20.33 4.37
C ASN A 3 3.91 -19.92 5.11
N PHE A 4 3.75 -20.30 6.38
CA PHE A 4 2.53 -19.98 7.14
C PHE A 4 2.51 -18.52 7.58
N HIS A 5 3.63 -18.00 8.08
CA HIS A 5 3.75 -16.62 8.52
C HIS A 5 3.60 -15.63 7.35
N TYR A 6 4.16 -15.96 6.19
CA TYR A 6 3.97 -15.16 4.97
C TYR A 6 2.50 -15.14 4.52
N LEU A 7 1.81 -16.27 4.55
CA LEU A 7 0.39 -16.35 4.19
C LEU A 7 -0.48 -15.48 5.12
N LEU A 8 -0.14 -15.38 6.40
CA LEU A 8 -0.83 -14.48 7.34
C LEU A 8 -0.64 -13.01 6.95
N ALA A 9 0.56 -12.61 6.54
CA ALA A 9 0.84 -11.25 6.08
C ALA A 9 0.11 -10.92 4.77
N GLU A 10 0.10 -11.85 3.81
CA GLU A 10 -0.68 -11.71 2.57
C GLU A 10 -2.17 -11.57 2.85
N LYS A 11 -2.73 -12.41 3.74
CA LYS A 11 -4.13 -12.30 4.16
C LYS A 11 -4.41 -10.92 4.78
N ALA A 12 -3.56 -10.44 5.69
CA ALA A 12 -3.75 -9.15 6.33
C ALA A 12 -3.74 -8.00 5.33
N LEU A 13 -2.82 -8.05 4.34
CA LEU A 13 -2.79 -7.07 3.26
C LEU A 13 -4.10 -7.11 2.46
N VAL A 14 -4.54 -8.29 2.01
CA VAL A 14 -5.80 -8.44 1.27
C VAL A 14 -7.00 -7.95 2.07
N ASP A 15 -7.07 -8.25 3.37
CA ASP A 15 -8.17 -7.81 4.24
C ASP A 15 -8.16 -6.27 4.43
N LEU A 16 -6.99 -5.65 4.60
CA LEU A 16 -6.87 -4.18 4.66
C LEU A 16 -7.39 -3.51 3.38
N LEU A 17 -7.01 -4.07 2.23
CA LEU A 17 -7.41 -3.56 0.93
C LEU A 17 -8.91 -3.77 0.70
N ARG A 18 -9.45 -4.94 1.06
CA ARG A 18 -10.90 -5.17 1.03
C ARG A 18 -11.64 -4.17 1.91
N ASN A 19 -11.11 -3.88 3.10
CA ASN A 19 -11.69 -2.90 4.01
C ASN A 19 -11.68 -1.47 3.45
N SER A 20 -10.71 -1.09 2.60
CA SER A 20 -10.74 0.23 1.94
C SER A 20 -11.83 0.37 0.89
N TYR A 21 -12.26 -0.73 0.26
CA TYR A 21 -13.39 -0.74 -0.68
C TYR A 21 -14.74 -0.92 0.02
N GLN A 22 -14.78 -1.85 0.97
CA GLN A 22 -15.98 -2.22 1.73
C GLN A 22 -15.61 -2.27 3.22
N PRO A 23 -15.90 -1.19 3.97
CA PRO A 23 -15.58 -1.12 5.39
C PRO A 23 -16.14 -2.31 6.17
N PHE A 24 -15.29 -2.92 6.98
CA PHE A 24 -15.66 -3.99 7.88
C PHE A 24 -16.48 -3.46 9.05
N ASP A 25 -17.24 -4.35 9.68
CA ASP A 25 -17.86 -4.05 10.96
C ASP A 25 -16.80 -3.94 12.07
N SER A 26 -17.19 -3.37 13.21
CA SER A 26 -16.27 -3.13 14.32
C SER A 26 -15.56 -4.41 14.81
N PRO A 27 -16.24 -5.58 14.95
CA PRO A 27 -15.58 -6.82 15.32
C PRO A 27 -14.51 -7.27 14.33
N ALA A 28 -14.81 -7.31 13.03
CA ALA A 28 -13.85 -7.75 12.03
C ALA A 28 -12.67 -6.77 11.90
N LEU A 29 -12.91 -5.47 12.04
CA LEU A 29 -11.84 -4.47 12.06
C LEU A 29 -10.93 -4.63 13.30
N ALA A 30 -11.50 -4.92 14.48
CA ALA A 30 -10.72 -5.19 15.68
C ALA A 30 -9.85 -6.46 15.51
N GLN A 31 -10.39 -7.51 14.89
CA GLN A 31 -9.63 -8.71 14.59
C GLN A 31 -8.50 -8.43 13.59
N LEU A 32 -8.76 -7.70 12.52
CA LEU A 32 -7.74 -7.32 11.55
C LEU A 32 -6.58 -6.56 12.21
N ARG A 33 -6.89 -5.61 13.10
CA ARG A 33 -5.87 -4.87 13.86
C ARG A 33 -5.07 -5.77 14.80
N ALA A 34 -5.72 -6.75 15.43
CA ALA A 34 -5.04 -7.73 16.27
C ALA A 34 -4.10 -8.62 15.43
N ASP A 35 -4.54 -9.06 14.24
CA ASP A 35 -3.74 -9.85 13.31
C ASP A 35 -2.48 -9.04 12.86
N ILE A 36 -2.65 -7.78 12.48
CA ILE A 36 -1.53 -6.89 12.10
C ILE A 36 -0.56 -6.68 13.26
N SER A 37 -1.08 -6.45 14.47
CA SER A 37 -0.26 -6.29 15.67
C SER A 37 0.55 -7.56 15.96
N HIS A 38 -0.04 -8.73 15.74
CA HIS A 38 0.64 -10.01 15.90
C HIS A 38 1.76 -10.18 14.85
N LEU A 39 1.54 -9.81 13.59
CA LEU A 39 2.57 -9.88 12.55
C LEU A 39 3.84 -9.11 12.93
N ALA A 40 3.69 -7.94 13.55
CA ALA A 40 4.83 -7.13 14.01
C ALA A 40 5.65 -7.79 15.14
N THR A 41 5.07 -8.76 15.84
CA THR A 41 5.76 -9.51 16.91
C THR A 41 6.58 -10.70 16.39
N ILE A 42 6.37 -11.12 15.14
CA ILE A 42 7.03 -12.29 14.55
C ILE A 42 8.41 -11.88 14.01
N PRO A 43 9.53 -12.33 14.63
CA PRO A 43 10.87 -11.88 14.25
C PRO A 43 11.22 -12.16 12.80
N GLU A 44 10.78 -13.30 12.26
CA GLU A 44 11.03 -13.74 10.88
C GLU A 44 10.36 -12.82 9.86
N LEU A 45 9.31 -12.11 10.24
CA LEU A 45 8.56 -11.23 9.35
C LEU A 45 8.97 -9.76 9.44
N LYS A 46 9.67 -9.35 10.52
CA LYS A 46 9.98 -7.95 10.82
C LYS A 46 10.63 -7.21 9.65
N ASN A 47 11.53 -7.88 8.94
CA ASN A 47 12.28 -7.30 7.82
C ASN A 47 11.83 -7.89 6.48
N THR A 48 10.52 -8.13 6.32
CA THR A 48 9.95 -8.62 5.06
C THR A 48 9.18 -7.52 4.35
N PRO A 49 9.28 -7.42 3.01
CA PRO A 49 8.55 -6.41 2.25
C PRO A 49 7.04 -6.46 2.49
N ILE A 50 6.46 -7.65 2.61
CA ILE A 50 5.02 -7.85 2.80
C ILE A 50 4.51 -7.26 4.13
N VAL A 51 5.26 -7.41 5.22
CA VAL A 51 4.86 -6.78 6.49
C VAL A 51 4.99 -5.27 6.43
N GLN A 52 6.02 -4.75 5.77
CA GLN A 52 6.15 -3.30 5.58
C GLN A 52 5.00 -2.73 4.74
N GLN A 53 4.53 -3.44 3.72
CA GLN A 53 3.32 -3.09 2.96
C GLN A 53 2.07 -3.09 3.85
N VAL A 54 1.87 -4.13 4.67
CA VAL A 54 0.75 -4.21 5.63
C VAL A 54 0.76 -3.02 6.59
N LEU A 55 1.91 -2.72 7.19
CA LEU A 55 2.06 -1.60 8.12
C LEU A 55 1.83 -0.26 7.44
N ALA A 56 2.32 -0.07 6.22
CA ALA A 56 2.10 1.15 5.46
C ALA A 56 0.61 1.36 5.13
N VAL A 57 -0.08 0.32 4.66
CA VAL A 57 -1.52 0.40 4.37
C VAL A 57 -2.32 0.65 5.65
N ASP A 58 -2.05 -0.08 6.74
CA ASP A 58 -2.73 0.14 8.02
C ASP A 58 -2.55 1.58 8.50
N ALA A 59 -1.31 2.09 8.48
CA ALA A 59 -1.00 3.44 8.88
C ALA A 59 -1.71 4.50 8.01
N LEU A 60 -1.73 4.32 6.68
CA LEU A 60 -2.46 5.21 5.77
C LEU A 60 -3.97 5.22 6.07
N THR A 61 -4.60 4.05 6.24
CA THR A 61 -6.05 3.97 6.55
C THR A 61 -6.42 4.63 7.87
N GLN A 62 -5.46 4.78 8.78
CA GLN A 62 -5.63 5.42 10.08
C GLN A 62 -5.08 6.86 10.11
N GLY A 63 -4.60 7.40 8.99
CA GLY A 63 -4.06 8.76 8.90
C GLY A 63 -2.70 8.96 9.57
N ARG A 64 -1.98 7.89 9.91
CA ARG A 64 -0.65 7.94 10.53
C ARG A 64 0.45 8.04 9.47
N ILE A 65 0.53 9.21 8.84
CA ILE A 65 1.35 9.44 7.64
C ILE A 65 2.85 9.16 7.88
N ASP A 66 3.41 9.60 9.01
CA ASP A 66 4.84 9.41 9.29
C ASP A 66 5.21 7.94 9.49
N GLU A 67 4.29 7.15 10.08
CA GLU A 67 4.47 5.70 10.21
C GLU A 67 4.39 5.00 8.85
N ALA A 68 3.42 5.42 8.02
CA ALA A 68 3.30 4.90 6.67
C ALA A 68 4.56 5.16 5.83
N HIS A 69 5.12 6.38 5.93
CA HIS A 69 6.34 6.75 5.22
C HIS A 69 7.54 5.90 5.64
N ARG A 70 7.78 5.75 6.95
CA ARG A 70 8.88 4.91 7.45
C ARG A 70 8.72 3.44 7.05
N ALA A 71 7.50 2.91 7.12
CA ALA A 71 7.24 1.55 6.71
C ALA A 71 7.52 1.36 5.21
N ILE A 72 7.07 2.29 4.37
CA ILE A 72 7.26 2.13 2.93
C ILE A 72 8.71 2.34 2.48
N ASP A 73 9.46 3.26 3.12
CA ASP A 73 10.89 3.43 2.87
C ASP A 73 11.64 2.11 3.11
N LEU A 74 11.42 1.49 4.27
CA LEU A 74 11.98 0.18 4.57
C LEU A 74 11.48 -0.90 3.60
N GLY A 75 10.20 -0.87 3.22
CA GLY A 75 9.64 -1.78 2.23
C GLY A 75 10.35 -1.71 0.88
N ILE A 76 10.72 -0.51 0.42
CA ILE A 76 11.48 -0.27 -0.81
C ILE A 76 12.93 -0.73 -0.66
N GLU A 77 13.58 -0.42 0.47
CA GLU A 77 14.95 -0.89 0.77
C GLU A 77 15.04 -2.42 0.71
N LEU A 78 14.02 -3.12 1.25
CA LEU A 78 13.96 -4.58 1.24
C LEU A 78 13.60 -5.13 -0.14
N GLN A 79 12.71 -4.47 -0.88
CA GLN A 79 12.32 -4.88 -2.23
C GLN A 79 11.80 -3.69 -3.05
N MET A 80 12.51 -3.39 -4.13
CA MET A 80 11.99 -2.52 -5.17
C MET A 80 10.81 -3.22 -5.88
N SER A 81 9.59 -2.70 -5.75
CA SER A 81 8.39 -3.27 -6.38
C SER A 81 7.39 -2.19 -6.78
N TRP A 82 6.60 -2.46 -7.82
CA TRP A 82 5.57 -1.54 -8.28
C TRP A 82 4.58 -1.19 -7.15
N LEU A 83 4.17 -2.17 -6.33
CA LEU A 83 3.24 -1.95 -5.22
C LEU A 83 3.85 -1.03 -4.17
N ASN A 84 5.15 -1.18 -3.87
CA ASN A 84 5.80 -0.29 -2.91
C ASN A 84 5.81 1.17 -3.39
N TYR A 85 6.04 1.40 -4.68
CA TYR A 85 5.96 2.74 -5.25
C TYR A 85 4.53 3.28 -5.35
N VAL A 86 3.51 2.42 -5.52
CA VAL A 86 2.11 2.85 -5.36
C VAL A 86 1.89 3.36 -3.93
N LEU A 87 2.28 2.59 -2.92
CA LEU A 87 2.09 2.99 -1.52
C LEU A 87 2.89 4.25 -1.17
N LEU A 88 4.10 4.42 -1.71
CA LEU A 88 4.87 5.65 -1.55
C LEU A 88 4.15 6.85 -2.17
N GLY A 89 3.56 6.68 -3.36
CA GLY A 89 2.74 7.71 -3.98
C GLY A 89 1.55 8.10 -3.10
N LYS A 90 0.90 7.12 -2.46
CA LYS A 90 -0.21 7.35 -1.51
C LYS A 90 0.24 8.13 -0.29
N VAL A 91 1.42 7.82 0.25
CA VAL A 91 2.03 8.59 1.35
C VAL A 91 2.24 10.04 0.93
N TYR A 92 2.85 10.28 -0.23
CA TYR A 92 3.10 11.64 -0.71
C TYR A 92 1.82 12.42 -1.01
N GLU A 93 0.77 11.78 -1.55
CA GLU A 93 -0.53 12.43 -1.71
C GLU A 93 -1.13 12.85 -0.36
N MET A 94 -1.08 11.99 0.66
CA MET A 94 -1.55 12.36 2.01
C MET A 94 -0.75 13.50 2.63
N GLN A 95 0.53 13.64 2.25
CA GLN A 95 1.38 14.76 2.65
C GLN A 95 1.14 16.04 1.83
N GLY A 96 0.29 15.99 0.79
CA GLY A 96 0.08 17.10 -0.15
C GLY A 96 1.24 17.32 -1.12
N GLN A 97 2.16 16.35 -1.24
CA GLN A 97 3.35 16.42 -2.08
C GLN A 97 3.09 15.78 -3.45
N ASN A 98 2.12 16.31 -4.19
CA ASN A 98 1.60 15.70 -5.42
C ASN A 98 2.67 15.45 -6.51
N HIS A 99 3.74 16.25 -6.56
CA HIS A 99 4.84 16.03 -7.50
C HIS A 99 5.59 14.71 -7.19
N LEU A 100 5.94 14.47 -5.93
CA LEU A 100 6.58 13.21 -5.52
C LEU A 100 5.63 12.03 -5.61
N ALA A 101 4.33 12.26 -5.35
CA ALA A 101 3.31 11.25 -5.61
C ALA A 101 3.29 10.84 -7.08
N ALA A 102 3.30 11.82 -7.99
CA ALA A 102 3.34 11.59 -9.43
C ALA A 102 4.58 10.78 -9.85
N ASP A 103 5.76 11.18 -9.39
CA ASP A 103 7.02 10.49 -9.67
C ASP A 103 6.98 9.04 -9.17
N SER A 104 6.42 8.82 -7.98
CA SER A 104 6.26 7.48 -7.41
C SER A 104 5.29 6.64 -8.23
N TYR A 105 4.15 7.18 -8.65
CA TYR A 105 3.19 6.47 -9.50
C TYR A 105 3.71 6.16 -10.90
N ILE A 106 4.46 7.08 -11.49
CA ILE A 106 5.14 6.83 -12.77
C ILE A 106 6.16 5.70 -12.59
N THR A 107 6.93 5.70 -11.50
CA THR A 107 7.88 4.64 -11.18
C THR A 107 7.17 3.29 -11.02
N ALA A 108 6.06 3.25 -10.27
CA ALA A 108 5.24 2.04 -10.14
C ALA A 108 4.75 1.52 -11.49
N PHE A 109 4.21 2.40 -12.33
CA PHE A 109 3.73 2.03 -13.66
C PHE A 109 4.86 1.55 -14.58
N ASN A 110 6.05 2.16 -14.51
CA ASN A 110 7.20 1.70 -15.29
C ASN A 110 7.69 0.31 -14.85
N LEU A 111 7.61 0.00 -13.56
CA LEU A 111 7.96 -1.32 -13.02
C LEU A 111 6.97 -2.41 -13.43
N ARG A 112 5.68 -2.07 -13.53
CA ARG A 112 4.63 -2.98 -14.01
C ARG A 112 3.56 -2.21 -14.78
N PRO A 113 3.72 -2.02 -16.10
CA PRO A 113 2.72 -1.34 -16.90
C PRO A 113 1.43 -2.17 -16.99
N GLY A 114 0.28 -1.50 -16.98
CA GLY A 114 -1.01 -2.15 -17.24
C GLY A 114 -2.15 -1.65 -16.36
N GLU A 115 -3.35 -2.11 -16.69
CA GLU A 115 -4.60 -1.72 -16.02
C GLU A 115 -4.59 -2.04 -14.53
N ASP A 116 -4.03 -3.19 -14.12
CA ASP A 116 -3.90 -3.56 -12.70
C ASP A 116 -3.19 -2.47 -11.88
N THR A 117 -2.03 -2.00 -12.36
CA THR A 117 -1.24 -0.99 -11.66
C THR A 117 -1.97 0.34 -11.63
N LEU A 118 -2.65 0.72 -12.72
CA LEU A 118 -3.50 1.91 -12.74
C LEU A 118 -4.68 1.79 -11.78
N HIS A 119 -5.31 0.63 -11.68
CA HIS A 119 -6.38 0.36 -10.73
C HIS A 119 -5.89 0.54 -9.29
N TRP A 120 -4.70 0.02 -8.98
CA TRP A 120 -4.03 0.22 -7.70
C TRP A 120 -3.72 1.69 -7.39
N ILE A 121 -3.17 2.42 -8.37
CA ILE A 121 -2.89 3.86 -8.22
C ILE A 121 -4.19 4.61 -7.98
N THR A 122 -5.24 4.32 -8.73
CA THR A 122 -6.51 5.07 -8.68
C THR A 122 -7.38 4.73 -7.48
N ASN A 123 -7.36 3.49 -7.00
CA ASN A 123 -8.33 3.03 -6.00
C ASN A 123 -7.72 2.41 -4.73
N GLY A 124 -6.46 2.02 -4.76
CA GLY A 124 -5.81 1.37 -3.64
C GLY A 124 -5.71 2.30 -2.43
N VAL A 125 -6.13 1.82 -1.26
CA VAL A 125 -6.17 2.53 0.05
C VAL A 125 -7.18 3.69 0.08
N PHE A 126 -7.09 4.62 -0.87
CA PHE A 126 -8.04 5.71 -1.12
C PHE A 126 -8.03 6.09 -2.61
N GLN A 127 -9.04 6.84 -3.04
CA GLN A 127 -9.17 7.25 -4.44
C GLN A 127 -8.18 8.37 -4.80
N THR A 128 -7.46 8.19 -5.91
CA THR A 128 -6.54 9.18 -6.48
C THR A 128 -7.08 9.66 -7.83
N SER A 129 -7.11 10.98 -8.01
CA SER A 129 -7.41 11.59 -9.30
C SER A 129 -6.17 11.64 -10.18
N LEU A 130 -6.08 10.77 -11.19
CA LEU A 130 -4.98 10.79 -12.17
C LEU A 130 -4.85 12.16 -12.83
N THR A 131 -5.97 12.79 -13.22
CA THR A 131 -5.97 14.12 -13.85
C THR A 131 -5.36 15.21 -12.97
N ASN A 132 -5.42 15.07 -11.65
CA ASN A 132 -4.89 16.08 -10.73
C ASN A 132 -3.47 15.76 -10.25
N VAL A 133 -3.15 14.48 -10.08
CA VAL A 133 -1.91 14.04 -9.45
C VAL A 133 -0.89 13.59 -10.49
N VAL A 134 -1.31 12.76 -11.44
CA VAL A 134 -0.40 12.18 -12.46
C VAL A 134 -1.08 12.15 -13.84
N PRO A 135 -1.31 13.32 -14.48
CA PRO A 135 -2.14 13.41 -15.68
C PRO A 135 -1.59 12.59 -16.85
N TYR A 136 -0.28 12.37 -16.87
CA TYR A 136 0.40 11.53 -17.86
C TYR A 136 -0.21 10.12 -17.97
N LEU A 137 -0.62 9.54 -16.84
CA LEU A 137 -1.15 8.17 -16.81
C LEU A 137 -2.59 8.07 -17.34
N ASN A 138 -3.32 9.18 -17.52
CA ASN A 138 -4.66 9.17 -18.12
C ASN A 138 -4.68 8.56 -19.53
N ASN A 139 -3.58 8.68 -20.28
CA ASN A 139 -3.47 8.15 -21.64
C ASN A 139 -3.53 6.61 -21.68
N TYR A 140 -3.37 5.95 -20.55
CA TYR A 140 -3.34 4.50 -20.42
C TYR A 140 -4.63 3.91 -19.83
N GLN A 141 -5.64 4.72 -19.50
CA GLN A 141 -6.93 4.23 -18.98
C GLN A 141 -7.86 3.61 -20.05
N ARG A 142 -7.57 3.78 -21.35
CA ARG A 142 -8.47 3.40 -22.44
C ARG A 142 -7.90 2.36 -23.42
N GLN A 143 -6.82 1.70 -23.04
CA GLN A 143 -6.20 0.63 -23.84
C GLN A 143 -6.59 -0.71 -23.25
#